data_AF-A0A1C0V0X1-F1
#
_entry.id   AF-A0A1C0V0X1-F1
#
_cell.length_a   1.000
_cell.length_b   1.000
_cell.length_c   1.000
_cell.angle_alpha   90.00
_cell.angle_beta   90.00
_cell.angle_gamma   90.00
#
_symmetry.space_group_name_H-M   'P 1'
#
loop_
_entity.id
_entity.type
_entity.pdbx_description
1 polymer ?
#
loop_
_entity_poly.entity_id
_entity_poly.type
_entity_poly.pdbx_seq_one_letter_code
_entity_poly.pdbx_strand_id
1 'polypeptide(L)'
;MVFSQVAQAVEAIGDRQMQSNIAAASCVLAGLVLKNDVIKQILRSDIMRESVVYQEILAEGEAKGEAKGKAEGKAEATRKFATNLLRMGMSLAKIAEATELTIEEVQVLQNELQKSN
;
A
#
# COMPACT_ATOMS: atom_id res chain seq x y z
N MET A 1 -3.04 33.67 1.20
CA MET A 1 -2.74 32.23 1.31
C MET A 1 -3.51 31.68 2.50
N VAL A 2 -4.27 30.60 2.33
CA VAL A 2 -5.26 30.09 3.30
C VAL A 2 -4.62 29.76 4.66
N PHE A 3 -3.40 29.24 4.69
CA PHE A 3 -2.70 28.96 5.96
C PHE A 3 -2.36 30.20 6.78
N SER A 4 -2.00 31.31 6.15
CA SER A 4 -1.71 32.56 6.85
C SER A 4 -2.98 33.14 7.49
N GLN A 5 -4.14 32.96 6.84
CA GLN A 5 -5.44 33.38 7.37
C GLN A 5 -5.90 32.46 8.50
N VAL A 6 -5.64 31.16 8.39
CA VAL A 6 -5.92 30.18 9.46
C VAL A 6 -5.01 30.41 10.67
N ALA A 7 -3.72 30.67 10.47
CA ALA A 7 -2.80 31.01 11.56
C ALA A 7 -3.23 32.30 12.28
N GLN A 8 -3.60 33.34 11.53
CA GLN A 8 -4.14 34.57 12.09
C GLN A 8 -5.45 34.35 12.87
N ALA A 9 -6.33 33.47 12.39
CA ALA A 9 -7.56 33.11 13.09
C ALA A 9 -7.30 32.31 14.39
N VAL A 10 -6.25 31.48 14.42
CA VAL A 10 -5.79 30.75 15.62
C VAL A 10 -5.09 31.68 16.61
N GLU A 11 -4.35 32.67 16.12
CA GLU A 11 -3.71 33.72 16.94
C GLU A 11 -4.71 34.68 17.57
N ALA A 12 -5.85 34.90 16.91
CA ALA A 12 -6.94 35.74 17.41
C ALA A 12 -7.77 35.09 18.55
N ILE A 13 -7.46 33.85 18.95
CA ILE A 13 -8.14 33.16 20.06
C ILE A 13 -7.57 33.67 21.38
N GLY A 14 -8.39 34.35 22.19
CA GLY A 14 -7.97 34.92 23.48
C GLY A 14 -7.69 33.90 24.59
N ASP A 15 -8.25 32.69 24.49
CA ASP A 15 -7.96 31.59 25.43
C ASP A 15 -6.69 30.83 25.00
N ARG A 16 -5.67 30.96 25.84
CA ARG A 16 -4.33 30.42 25.61
C ARG A 16 -4.26 28.90 25.68
N GLN A 17 -5.09 28.26 26.51
CA GLN A 17 -5.13 26.81 26.57
C GLN A 17 -5.82 26.26 25.33
N MET A 18 -6.89 26.92 24.90
CA MET A 18 -7.62 26.57 23.69
C MET A 18 -6.75 26.74 22.43
N GLN A 19 -6.01 27.83 22.31
CA GLN A 19 -5.03 28.07 21.26
C GLN A 19 -3.94 26.98 21.22
N SER A 20 -3.37 26.64 22.38
CA SER A 20 -2.34 25.60 22.50
C SER A 20 -2.85 24.22 22.07
N ASN A 21 -4.07 23.87 22.48
CA ASN A 21 -4.67 22.58 22.13
C ASN A 21 -4.99 22.49 20.63
N ILE A 22 -5.46 23.58 20.01
CA ILE A 22 -5.74 23.64 18.57
C ILE A 22 -4.45 23.55 17.76
N ALA A 23 -3.41 24.30 18.14
CA ALA A 23 -2.09 24.21 17.51
C ALA A 23 -1.51 22.79 17.61
N ALA A 24 -1.62 22.14 18.77
CA ALA A 24 -1.18 20.76 18.97
C ALA A 24 -2.01 19.75 18.16
N ALA A 25 -3.33 19.87 18.13
CA ALA A 25 -4.21 18.99 17.36
C ALA A 25 -4.04 19.17 15.84
N SER A 26 -3.81 20.39 15.35
CA SER A 26 -3.42 20.64 13.95
C SER A 26 -2.03 20.10 13.64
N CYS A 27 -1.10 20.13 14.60
CA CYS A 27 0.22 19.51 14.49
C CYS A 27 0.12 17.97 14.39
N VAL A 28 -0.80 17.34 15.13
CA VAL A 28 -1.06 15.89 15.05
C VAL A 28 -1.86 15.50 13.81
N LEU A 29 -2.88 16.29 13.41
CA LEU A 29 -3.70 16.03 12.23
C LEU A 29 -2.92 16.28 10.93
N ALA A 30 -2.06 17.30 10.88
CA ALA A 30 -1.04 17.40 9.84
C ALA A 30 -0.08 16.20 9.88
N GLY A 31 0.19 15.67 11.07
CA GLY A 31 0.98 14.46 11.30
C GLY A 31 0.30 13.13 10.94
N LEU A 32 -1.00 13.08 10.62
CA LEU A 32 -1.73 11.83 10.34
C LEU A 32 -2.66 11.84 9.12
N VAL A 33 -3.41 12.93 8.88
CA VAL A 33 -4.58 12.93 8.01
C VAL A 33 -4.74 14.30 7.34
N LEU A 34 -4.06 14.52 6.23
CA LEU A 34 -4.73 15.28 5.18
C LEU A 34 -5.11 14.30 4.07
N LYS A 35 -6.41 14.20 3.80
CA LYS A 35 -6.92 13.36 2.70
C LYS A 35 -6.32 13.87 1.40
N ASN A 36 -5.93 12.94 0.53
CA ASN A 36 -5.18 13.21 -0.71
C ASN A 36 -5.80 14.35 -1.54
N ASP A 37 -7.13 14.46 -1.57
CA ASP A 37 -7.84 15.47 -2.37
C ASP A 37 -7.80 16.90 -1.77
N VAL A 38 -7.81 17.03 -0.43
CA VAL A 38 -7.65 18.33 0.25
C VAL A 38 -6.19 18.79 0.19
N ILE A 39 -5.24 17.86 0.29
CA ILE A 39 -3.83 18.13 -0.01
C ILE A 39 -3.71 18.67 -1.43
N LYS A 40 -4.26 17.98 -2.43
CA LYS A 40 -4.11 18.37 -3.86
C LYS A 40 -4.72 19.74 -4.20
N GLN A 41 -5.78 20.16 -3.50
CA GLN A 41 -6.40 21.48 -3.70
C GLN A 41 -5.59 22.62 -3.09
N ILE A 42 -4.88 22.36 -1.99
CA ILE A 42 -4.11 23.36 -1.24
C ILE A 42 -2.65 23.40 -1.69
N LEU A 43 -2.07 22.22 -1.88
CA LEU A 43 -0.74 21.93 -2.37
C LEU A 43 -0.89 21.37 -3.78
N ARG A 44 -0.69 22.23 -4.78
CA ARG A 44 -0.64 21.75 -6.17
C ARG A 44 0.44 20.67 -6.28
N SER A 45 0.14 19.58 -7.00
CA SER A 45 0.98 18.37 -6.99
C SER A 45 2.40 18.58 -7.53
N ASP A 46 2.62 19.61 -8.34
CA ASP A 46 3.94 20.10 -8.78
C ASP A 46 4.81 20.56 -7.59
N ILE A 47 4.26 21.36 -6.67
CA ILE A 47 5.00 21.88 -5.50
C ILE A 47 5.37 20.75 -4.52
N MET A 48 4.48 19.77 -4.34
CA MET A 48 4.74 18.63 -3.43
C MET A 48 5.79 17.67 -3.98
N ARG A 49 5.87 17.50 -5.31
CA ARG A 49 6.88 16.65 -5.93
C ARG A 49 8.30 17.17 -5.74
N GLU A 50 8.49 18.45 -5.40
CA GLU A 50 9.81 18.97 -5.06
C GLU A 50 10.17 18.75 -3.57
N SER A 51 9.21 18.34 -2.74
CA SER A 51 9.47 18.04 -1.32
C SER A 51 10.28 16.76 -1.15
N VAL A 52 11.41 16.87 -0.45
CA VAL A 52 12.27 15.72 -0.13
C VAL A 52 11.51 14.65 0.67
N VAL A 53 10.68 15.07 1.63
CA VAL A 53 9.85 14.15 2.43
C VAL A 53 8.84 13.41 1.54
N TYR A 54 8.27 14.08 0.54
CA TYR A 54 7.36 13.45 -0.41
C TYR A 54 8.10 12.43 -1.30
N GLN A 55 9.31 12.76 -1.76
CA GLN A 55 10.13 11.85 -2.55
C GLN A 55 10.58 10.61 -1.76
N GLU A 56 10.93 10.77 -0.48
CA GLU A 56 11.25 9.65 0.40
C GLU A 56 10.06 8.71 0.59
N ILE A 57 8.87 9.26 0.86
CA ILE A 57 7.63 8.48 0.98
C ILE A 57 7.29 7.77 -0.34
N LEU A 58 7.46 8.46 -1.47
CA LEU A 58 7.22 7.89 -2.79
C LEU A 58 8.18 6.73 -3.06
N ALA A 59 9.48 6.92 -2.82
CA ALA A 59 10.50 5.89 -3.01
C ALA A 59 10.27 4.68 -2.10
N GLU A 60 9.90 4.89 -0.83
CA GLU A 60 9.53 3.80 0.08
C GLU A 60 8.28 3.06 -0.42
N GLY A 61 7.29 3.80 -0.93
CA GLY A 61 6.08 3.26 -1.53
C GLY A 61 6.36 2.42 -2.78
N GLU A 62 7.21 2.91 -3.68
CA GLU A 62 7.65 2.20 -4.89
C GLU A 62 8.43 0.94 -4.53
N ALA A 63 9.37 1.01 -3.59
CA ALA A 63 10.14 -0.16 -3.15
C ALA A 63 9.24 -1.23 -2.51
N LYS A 64 8.29 -0.84 -1.64
CA LYS A 64 7.29 -1.76 -1.09
C LYS A 64 6.40 -2.35 -2.18
N GLY A 65 5.99 -1.52 -3.14
CA GLY A 65 5.17 -1.93 -4.28
C GLY A 65 5.87 -2.95 -5.17
N GLU A 66 7.13 -2.70 -5.52
CA GLU A 66 7.94 -3.62 -6.33
C GLU A 66 8.19 -4.95 -5.60
N ALA A 67 8.56 -4.90 -4.32
CA ALA A 67 8.77 -6.10 -3.52
C ALA A 67 7.49 -6.96 -3.44
N LYS A 68 6.35 -6.32 -3.17
CA LYS A 68 5.04 -6.99 -3.14
C LYS A 68 4.66 -7.54 -4.50
N GLY A 69 4.79 -6.75 -5.57
CA GLY A 69 4.46 -7.16 -6.93
C GLY A 69 5.32 -8.33 -7.43
N LYS A 70 6.62 -8.35 -7.09
CA LYS A 70 7.51 -9.46 -7.41
C LYS A 70 7.13 -10.74 -6.66
N ALA A 71 6.76 -10.63 -5.39
CA ALA A 71 6.31 -11.76 -4.59
C ALA A 71 4.99 -12.33 -5.11
N GLU A 72 4.00 -11.47 -5.36
CA GLU A 72 2.69 -11.84 -5.92
C GLU A 72 2.85 -12.45 -7.32
N GLY A 73 3.65 -11.84 -8.19
CA GLY A 73 3.92 -12.35 -9.53
C GLY A 73 4.63 -13.71 -9.52
N LYS A 74 5.60 -13.92 -8.62
CA LYS A 74 6.24 -15.24 -8.44
C LYS A 74 5.22 -16.28 -7.99
N ALA A 75 4.39 -15.96 -6.99
CA ALA A 75 3.37 -16.87 -6.49
C ALA A 75 2.32 -17.23 -7.57
N GLU A 76 1.85 -16.24 -8.35
CA GLU A 76 0.91 -16.46 -9.44
C GLU A 76 1.53 -17.31 -10.55
N ALA A 77 2.79 -17.03 -10.94
CA ALA A 77 3.50 -17.81 -11.95
C ALA A 77 3.70 -19.26 -11.50
N THR A 78 4.13 -19.48 -10.26
CA THR A 78 4.27 -20.83 -9.67
C THR A 78 2.93 -21.56 -9.63
N ARG A 79 1.85 -20.89 -9.20
CA ARG A 79 0.51 -21.47 -9.18
C ARG A 79 0.04 -21.87 -10.58
N LYS A 80 0.19 -20.98 -11.56
CA LYS A 80 -0.16 -21.24 -12.97
C LYS A 80 0.65 -22.40 -13.55
N PHE A 81 1.93 -22.47 -13.23
CA PHE A 81 2.79 -23.57 -13.63
C PHE A 81 2.31 -24.90 -13.01
N ALA A 82 2.06 -24.95 -11.70
CA ALA A 82 1.51 -26.11 -11.01
C ALA A 82 0.17 -26.57 -11.61
N THR A 83 -0.74 -25.63 -11.89
CA THR A 83 -2.02 -25.91 -12.55
C THR A 83 -1.83 -26.55 -13.94
N ASN A 84 -0.88 -26.05 -14.74
CA ASN A 84 -0.60 -26.63 -16.05
C ASN A 84 -0.08 -28.06 -15.92
N LEU A 85 0.84 -28.32 -14.97
CA LEU A 85 1.35 -29.67 -14.72
C LEU A 85 0.26 -30.64 -14.23
N LEU A 86 -0.65 -30.17 -13.37
CA LEU A 86 -1.83 -30.94 -12.93
C LEU A 86 -2.71 -31.32 -14.12
N ARG A 87 -2.97 -30.38 -15.04
CA ARG A 87 -3.74 -30.63 -16.27
C ARG A 87 -3.05 -31.60 -17.22
N MET A 88 -1.71 -31.64 -17.21
CA MET A 88 -0.91 -32.60 -17.97
C MET A 88 -0.86 -34.00 -17.30
N GLY A 89 -1.52 -34.19 -16.16
CA GLY A 89 -1.60 -35.48 -15.47
C GLY A 89 -0.33 -35.85 -14.68
N MET A 90 0.51 -34.87 -14.34
CA MET A 90 1.71 -35.12 -13.52
C MET A 90 1.32 -35.45 -12.07
N SER A 91 2.12 -36.30 -11.41
CA SER A 91 1.87 -36.68 -10.01
C SER A 91 2.13 -35.53 -9.05
N LEU A 92 1.34 -35.45 -7.97
CA LEU A 92 1.42 -34.38 -6.96
C LEU A 92 2.83 -34.22 -6.37
N ALA A 93 3.52 -35.33 -6.10
CA ALA A 93 4.88 -35.32 -5.57
C ALA A 93 5.89 -34.65 -6.53
N LYS A 94 5.80 -34.94 -7.84
CA LYS A 94 6.68 -34.32 -8.84
C LYS A 94 6.37 -32.85 -9.07
N ILE A 95 5.10 -32.47 -8.94
CA ILE A 95 4.68 -31.07 -9.05
C ILE A 95 5.20 -30.29 -7.85
N ALA A 96 5.04 -30.80 -6.62
CA ALA A 96 5.58 -30.21 -5.40
C ALA A 96 7.09 -29.98 -5.52
N GLU A 97 7.83 -30.99 -5.97
CA GLU A 97 9.28 -30.89 -6.24
C GLU A 97 9.61 -29.82 -7.30
N ALA A 98 8.90 -29.78 -8.43
CA ALA A 98 9.20 -28.87 -9.53
C ALA A 98 8.78 -27.41 -9.30
N THR A 99 7.83 -27.18 -8.39
CA THR A 99 7.24 -25.85 -8.11
C THR A 99 7.67 -25.27 -6.76
N GLU A 100 8.44 -26.04 -5.98
CA GLU A 100 8.80 -25.74 -4.59
C GLU A 100 7.57 -25.55 -3.67
N LEU A 101 6.39 -26.00 -4.10
CA LEU A 101 5.18 -26.02 -3.29
C LEU A 101 5.15 -27.26 -2.40
N THR A 102 4.44 -27.15 -1.29
CA THR A 102 4.12 -28.31 -0.46
C THR A 102 3.10 -29.20 -1.17
N ILE A 103 3.10 -30.50 -0.84
CA ILE A 103 2.11 -31.45 -1.37
C ILE A 103 0.68 -31.00 -1.02
N GLU A 104 0.49 -30.41 0.16
CA GLU A 104 -0.78 -29.86 0.63
C GLU A 104 -1.27 -28.71 -0.26
N GLU A 105 -0.40 -27.75 -0.61
CA GLU A 105 -0.73 -26.65 -1.52
C GLU A 105 -1.11 -27.17 -2.91
N VAL A 106 -0.38 -28.15 -3.45
CA VAL A 106 -0.71 -28.76 -4.74
C VAL A 106 -2.05 -29.51 -4.68
N GLN A 107 -2.36 -30.17 -3.55
CA GLN A 107 -3.64 -30.85 -3.34
C GLN A 107 -4.81 -29.85 -3.28
N VAL A 108 -4.63 -28.72 -2.61
CA VAL A 108 -5.63 -27.63 -2.58
C VAL A 108 -5.89 -27.13 -4.00
N LEU A 109 -4.84 -26.86 -4.77
CA LEU A 109 -4.95 -26.42 -6.17
C LEU A 109 -5.69 -27.44 -7.05
N GLN A 110 -5.41 -28.73 -6.86
CA GLN A 110 -6.12 -29.80 -7.57
C GLN A 110 -7.63 -29.79 -7.24
N ASN A 111 -7.98 -29.65 -5.96
CA ASN A 111 -9.37 -29.61 -5.52
C ASN A 111 -10.12 -28.38 -6.05
N GLU A 112 -9.47 -27.21 -6.12
CA GLU A 112 -10.04 -25.99 -6.70
C GLU A 112 -10.35 -26.15 -8.19
N LEU A 113 -9.46 -26.82 -8.95
CA LEU A 113 -9.66 -27.10 -10.37
C LEU A 113 -10.83 -28.06 -10.60
N GLN A 114 -11.01 -29.05 -9.72
CA GLN A 114 -12.13 -30.00 -9.80
C GLN A 114 -13.48 -29.35 -9.46
N LYS A 115 -13.50 -28.33 -8.59
CA LYS A 115 -14.71 -27.56 -8.25
C LYS A 115 -15.11 -26.52 -9.31
N SER A 116 -14.18 -26.16 -10.19
CA SER A 116 -14.37 -25.14 -11.23
C SER A 116 -14.76 -25.74 -12.60
N ASN A 117 -14.89 -27.07 -12.69
CA ASN A 117 -15.40 -27.83 -13.83
C ASN A 117 -16.78 -28.42 -13.50
#